data_AF-A0A937EXK4-F1
#
_entry.id   AF-A0A937EXK4-F1
#
_cell.length_a   1.000
_cell.length_b   1.000
_cell.length_c   1.000
_cell.angle_alpha   90.00
_cell.angle_beta   90.00
_cell.angle_gamma   90.00
#
_symmetry.space_group_name_H-M   'P 1'
#
loop_
_entity.id
_entity.type
_entity.pdbx_description
1 polymer ?
#
loop_
_entity_poly.entity_id
_entity_poly.type
_entity_poly.pdbx_seq_one_letter_code
_entity_poly.pdbx_strand_id
1 'polypeptide(L)' 'MMWQLCIRYPNGQEKPLQNYRNRELALKSVDAIYSQGYPMHVAYVVRPIALAERPCT' A
#
# COMPACT_ATOMS: atom_id res chain seq x y z
N MET A 1 -13.55 -2.46 6.28
CA MET A 1 -12.76 -2.15 5.06
C MET A 1 -11.29 -2.33 5.40
N MET A 2 -10.54 -3.07 4.59
CA MET A 2 -9.08 -3.14 4.74
C MET A 2 -8.42 -2.18 3.77
N TRP A 3 -7.23 -1.71 4.12
CA TRP A 3 -6.42 -0.79 3.34
C TRP A 3 -5.11 -1.48 3.00
N GLN A 4 -4.72 -1.49 1.74
CA GLN A 4 -3.48 -2.10 1.31
C GLN A 4 -2.51 -1.01 0.86
N LEU A 5 -1.31 -1.06 1.43
CA LEU A 5 -0.17 -0.30 0.96
C LEU A 5 0.49 -1.06 -0.18
N CYS A 6 0.56 -0.43 -1.35
CA CYS A 6 1.26 -0.91 -2.52
C CYS A 6 2.43 0.03 -2.83
N ILE A 7 3.52 -0.56 -3.31
CA ILE A 7 4.62 0.16 -3.95
C ILE A 7 4.45 0.06 -5.46
N ARG A 8 4.53 1.20 -6.14
CA ARG A 8 4.52 1.33 -7.58
C ARG A 8 5.92 1.71 -8.04
N TYR A 9 6.54 0.80 -8.75
CA TYR A 9 7.85 0.97 -9.35
C TYR A 9 7.72 1.75 -10.67
N PRO A 10 8.79 2.42 -11.12
CA PRO A 10 8.75 3.25 -12.33
C PRO A 10 8.63 2.40 -13.60
N ASN A 11 8.94 1.10 -13.51
CA ASN A 11 8.70 0.10 -14.54
C ASN A 11 7.21 -0.28 -14.71
N GLY A 12 6.30 0.38 -13.98
CA GLY A 12 4.87 0.11 -14.01
C GLY A 12 4.42 -1.07 -13.16
N GLN A 13 5.34 -1.78 -12.49
CA GLN A 13 4.96 -2.86 -11.59
C GLN A 13 4.43 -2.31 -10.27
N GLU A 14 3.36 -2.93 -9.79
CA GLU A 14 2.79 -2.65 -8.47
C GLU A 14 2.91 -3.90 -7.60
N LYS A 15 3.43 -3.73 -6.39
CA LYS A 15 3.57 -4.83 -5.44
C LYS A 15 2.87 -4.49 -4.12
N PRO A 16 2.00 -5.36 -3.59
CA PRO A 16 1.46 -5.18 -2.26
C PRO A 16 2.56 -5.38 -1.22
N LEU A 17 2.70 -4.42 -0.31
CA LEU A 17 3.63 -4.49 0.81
C LEU A 17 2.92 -5.00 2.06
N GLN A 18 1.84 -4.31 2.44
CA GLN A 18 1.21 -4.57 3.73
C GLN A 18 -0.26 -4.16 3.75
N ASN A 19 -1.04 -4.86 4.57
CA ASN A 19 -2.44 -4.58 4.79
C ASN A 19 -2.64 -3.95 6.18
N TYR A 20 -3.51 -2.96 6.23
CA TYR A 20 -3.87 -2.19 7.40
C TYR A 20 -5.39 -2.24 7.59
N ARG A 21 -5.83 -2.28 8.84
CA ARG A 21 -7.27 -2.17 9.15
C ARG A 21 -7.77 -0.71 9.12
N ASN A 22 -6.86 0.25 9.32
CA ASN A 22 -7.16 1.68 9.36
C ASN A 22 -6.41 2.43 8.26
N ARG A 23 -7.12 3.34 7.58
CA ARG A 23 -6.55 4.22 6.54
C ARG A 23 -5.42 5.09 7.08
N GLU A 24 -5.62 5.67 8.26
CA GLU A 24 -4.66 6.58 8.88
C GLU A 24 -3.34 5.89 9.22
N LEU A 25 -3.39 4.63 9.67
CA LEU A 25 -2.19 3.84 9.91
C LEU A 25 -1.43 3.54 8.62
N ALA A 26 -2.14 3.25 7.53
CA ALA A 26 -1.52 3.05 6.22
C ALA A 26 -0.82 4.33 5.74
N LEU A 27 -1.46 5.50 5.89
CA LEU A 27 -0.89 6.80 5.53
C LEU A 27 0.31 7.18 6.40
N LYS A 28 0.23 6.98 7.73
CA LYS A 28 1.36 7.18 8.64
C LYS A 28 2.55 6.29 8.32
N SER A 29 2.29 5.06 7.86
CA SER A 29 3.37 4.16 7.43
C SER A 29 4.05 4.67 6.17
N VAL A 30 3.29 5.20 5.21
CA VAL A 30 3.84 5.86 4.02
C VAL A 30 4.71 7.06 4.41
N ASP A 31 4.22 7.90 5.32
CA ASP A 31 4.94 9.06 5.81
C ASP A 31 6.26 8.68 6.52
N ALA A 32 6.21 7.66 7.39
CA ALA A 32 7.39 7.13 8.05
C ALA A 32 8.41 6.58 7.04
N ILE A 33 7.95 5.93 5.97
CA ILE A 33 8.81 5.44 4.91
C ILE A 33 9.48 6.61 4.17
N TYR A 34 8.74 7.68 3.84
CA TYR A 34 9.33 8.88 3.25
C TYR A 34 10.33 9.57 4.19
N SER A 35 10.11 9.50 5.51
CA SER A 35 10.98 10.10 6.53
C SER A 35 12.30 9.35 6.73
N GLN A 36 12.35 8.03 6.48
CA GLN A 36 13.55 7.20 6.74
C GLN A 36 14.69 7.33 5.70
N GLY A 37 14.57 8.22 4.72
CA GLY A 37 15.60 8.41 3.69
C GLY A 37 15.36 7.46 2.52
N TYR A 38 14.73 7.99 1.47
CA TYR A 38 14.00 7.15 0.53
C TYR A 38 14.61 7.15 -0.90
N PRO A 39 14.63 6.01 -1.63
CA PRO A 39 14.96 5.98 -3.05
C PRO A 39 13.90 6.70 -3.86
N MET A 40 14.27 7.84 -4.45
CA MET A 40 13.43 8.82 -5.16
C MET A 40 12.56 8.26 -6.32
N HIS A 41 12.66 6.97 -6.66
CA HIS A 41 12.17 6.40 -7.92
C HIS A 41 10.91 5.53 -7.80
N VAL A 42 10.28 5.44 -6.63
CA VAL A 42 9.07 4.61 -6.46
C VAL A 42 7.98 5.39 -5.74
N ALA A 43 6.73 5.10 -6.06
CA ALA A 43 5.55 5.74 -5.47
C ALA A 43 4.84 4.78 -4.53
N TYR A 44 4.38 5.26 -3.38
CA TYR A 44 3.53 4.51 -2.46
C TYR A 44 2.08 4.87 -2.63
N VAL A 45 1.22 3.86 -2.75
CA VAL A 45 -0.21 4.03 -2.98
C VAL A 45 -0.98 3.23 -1.93
N VAL A 46 -1.93 3.89 -1.28
CA VAL A 46 -2.84 3.27 -0.31
C VAL A 46 -4.18 3.07 -1.00
N ARG A 47 -4.60 1.82 -1.20
CA ARG A 47 -5.87 1.46 -1.83
C ARG A 47 -6.81 0.76 -0.86
N PRO A 48 -8.12 1.06 -0.88
CA PRO A 48 -9.09 0.25 -0.17
C PRO A 48 -9.17 -1.11 -0.85
N ILE A 49 -8.99 -2.18 -0.08
CA ILE A 49 -9.32 -3.53 -0.49
C ILE A 49 -10.66 -3.86 0.15
N ALA A 50 -11.69 -3.94 -0.70
CA ALA A 50 -12.82 -4.79 -0.36
C ALA A 50 -12.23 -6.18 -0.17
N LEU A 51 -12.46 -6.79 0.98
CA LEU A 51 -12.22 -8.22 1.14
C LEU A 51 -13.16 -8.83 0.09
N ALA A 52 -12.67 -9.05 -1.12
CA ALA A 52 -13.42 -9.74 -2.13
C ALA A 52 -13.67 -11.09 -1.49
N GLU A 53 -14.92 -11.32 -1.08
CA GLU A 53 -15.42 -12.64 -0.79
C GLU A 53 -15.05 -13.44 -2.04
N ARG A 54 -13.99 -14.24 -1.93
CA ARG A 54 -13.65 -15.19 -2.97
C ARG A 54 -14.90 -16.05 -3.12
N PRO A 55 -15.55 -16.13 -4.29
CA PRO A 55 -16.48 -17.23 -4.49
C PRO A 55 -15.65 -18.51 -4.33
N CYS A 56 -15.97 -19.28 -3.29
CA CYS A 56 -15.48 -20.65 -3.16
C CYS A 56 -15.74 -21.36 -4.49
N THR A 57 -14.68 -21.88 -5.11
CA THR A 57 -14.79 -22.83 -6.23
C THR A 57 -14.57 -24.22 -5.67
#